data_AF-A0A354GWP3-F1
#
_entry.id   AF-A0A354GWP3-F1
#
_cell.length_a   1.000
_cell.length_b   1.000
_cell.length_c   1.000
_cell.angle_alpha   90.00
_cell.angle_beta   90.00
_cell.angle_gamma   90.00
#
_symmetry.space_group_name_H-M   'P 1'
#
loop_
_entity.id
_entity.type
_entity.pdbx_description
1 polymer ?
#
loop_
_entity_poly.entity_id
_entity_poly.type
_entity_poly.pdbx_seq_one_letter_code
_entity_poly.pdbx_strand_id
1 'polypeptide(L)' 'MTKKKKQPYPEGWDEERVRKLAEYYDNQTEDEQVAEHEAALRAVGNTIVVVPTELVPEIVKLISKKQPA' A
#
# COMPACT_ATOMS: atom_id res chain seq x y z
N MET A 1 16.80 -2.35 -32.41
CA MET A 1 16.58 -1.94 -31.00
C MET A 1 15.10 -2.05 -30.73
N THR A 2 14.64 -3.07 -29.99
CA THR A 2 13.23 -3.30 -29.72
C THR A 2 12.74 -2.36 -28.62
N LYS A 3 11.81 -1.47 -28.95
CA LYS A 3 11.16 -0.53 -28.04
C LYS A 3 10.40 -1.35 -26.99
N LYS A 4 10.88 -1.39 -25.73
CA LYS A 4 10.14 -2.00 -24.60
C LYS A 4 8.73 -1.40 -24.58
N LYS A 5 7.69 -2.22 -24.77
CA LYS A 5 6.31 -1.80 -24.50
C LYS A 5 6.29 -1.28 -23.06
N LYS A 6 5.77 -0.06 -22.85
CA LYS A 6 5.54 0.44 -21.48
C LYS A 6 4.60 -0.56 -20.81
N GLN A 7 5.07 -1.24 -19.77
CA GLN A 7 4.16 -1.99 -18.92
C GLN A 7 3.18 -0.99 -18.30
N PRO A 8 1.86 -1.23 -18.34
CA PRO A 8 0.89 -0.33 -17.72
C PRO A 8 0.91 -0.43 -16.19
N TYR A 9 1.62 -1.42 -15.62
CA TYR A 9 1.61 -1.73 -14.20
C TYR A 9 2.98 -1.55 -13.54
N PRO A 10 3.03 -1.36 -12.20
CA PRO A 10 4.27 -1.38 -11.44
C PRO A 10 5.03 -2.70 -11.58
N GLU A 11 6.30 -2.72 -11.19
CA GLU A 11 7.09 -3.96 -11.12
C GLU A 11 6.44 -4.98 -10.18
N GLY A 12 6.33 -6.23 -10.64
CA GLY A 12 5.65 -7.30 -9.89
C GLY A 12 4.11 -7.28 -9.98
N TRP A 13 3.54 -6.46 -10.87
CA TRP A 13 2.11 -6.40 -11.14
C TRP A 13 1.78 -6.79 -12.58
N ASP A 14 0.72 -7.55 -12.75
CA ASP A 14 0.12 -7.89 -14.03
C ASP A 14 -1.38 -7.56 -14.03
N GLU A 15 -2.02 -7.71 -15.19
CA GLU A 15 -3.44 -7.42 -15.36
C GLU A 15 -4.32 -8.32 -14.49
N GLU A 16 -3.93 -9.58 -14.31
CA GLU A 16 -4.67 -10.55 -13.52
C GLU A 16 -4.72 -10.13 -12.05
N ARG A 17 -3.58 -9.75 -11.48
CA ARG A 17 -3.48 -9.23 -10.11
C ARG A 17 -4.33 -7.99 -9.92
N VAL A 18 -4.27 -7.04 -10.86
CA VAL A 18 -5.07 -5.81 -10.80
C VAL A 18 -6.57 -6.13 -10.82
N ARG A 19 -6.99 -7.04 -11.70
CA ARG A 19 -8.40 -7.43 -11.81
C ARG A 19 -8.92 -8.10 -10.55
N LYS A 20 -8.15 -9.03 -9.97
CA LYS A 20 -8.50 -9.70 -8.71
C LYS A 20 -8.60 -8.72 -7.55
N LEU A 21 -7.69 -7.74 -7.50
CA LEU A 21 -7.72 -6.70 -6.47
C LEU A 21 -8.96 -5.82 -6.60
N ALA A 22 -9.31 -5.42 -7.83
CA ALA A 22 -10.53 -4.63 -8.07
C ALA A 22 -11.79 -5.42 -7.68
N GLU A 23 -11.91 -6.67 -8.13
CA GLU A 23 -13.06 -7.53 -7.81
C GLU A 23 -13.20 -7.77 -6.30
N TYR A 24 -12.09 -7.88 -5.57
CA TYR A 24 -12.09 -7.99 -4.12
C TYR A 24 -12.75 -6.77 -3.46
N TYR A 25 -12.25 -5.58 -3.78
CA TYR A 25 -12.73 -4.34 -3.17
C TYR A 25 -14.14 -3.95 -3.65
N ASP A 26 -14.51 -4.27 -4.89
CA ASP A 26 -15.85 -4.01 -5.43
C ASP A 26 -16.95 -4.83 -4.73
N ASN A 27 -16.61 -6.02 -4.22
CA ASN A 27 -17.54 -6.91 -3.52
C ASN A 27 -17.42 -6.87 -2.00
N GLN A 28 -16.51 -6.06 -1.46
CA GLN A 28 -16.27 -5.96 -0.03
C GLN A 28 -17.41 -5.19 0.65
N THR A 29 -17.96 -5.77 1.71
CA THR A 29 -18.99 -5.12 2.52
C THR A 29 -18.41 -3.98 3.36
N GLU A 30 -19.25 -3.04 3.81
CA GLU A 30 -18.81 -1.95 4.70
C GLU A 30 -18.20 -2.48 6.00
N ASP A 31 -18.78 -3.54 6.58
CA ASP A 31 -18.27 -4.17 7.80
C ASP A 31 -16.87 -4.80 7.59
N GLU A 32 -16.65 -5.44 6.44
CA GLU A 32 -15.34 -5.99 6.08
C GLU A 32 -14.29 -4.89 5.87
N GLN A 33 -14.67 -3.77 5.22
CA GLN A 33 -13.79 -2.60 5.07
C GLN A 33 -13.36 -2.05 6.44
N VAL A 34 -14.32 -1.92 7.37
CA VAL A 34 -14.03 -1.48 8.74
C VAL A 34 -13.10 -2.45 9.46
N ALA A 35 -13.41 -3.75 9.40
CA ALA A 35 -12.60 -4.78 10.04
C ALA A 35 -11.14 -4.79 9.52
N GLU A 36 -10.95 -4.62 8.22
CA GLU A 36 -9.61 -4.51 7.62
C GLU A 36 -8.85 -3.28 8.09
N HIS A 37 -9.48 -2.11 8.07
CA HIS A 37 -8.86 -0.88 8.54
C HIS A 37 -8.44 -1.00 10.01
N GLU A 38 -9.33 -1.51 10.87
CA GLU A 38 -9.00 -1.70 12.28
C GLU A 38 -7.90 -2.74 12.50
N ALA A 39 -7.87 -3.82 11.71
CA ALA A 39 -6.80 -4.82 11.76
C ALA A 39 -5.45 -4.21 11.37
N ALA A 40 -5.42 -3.35 10.35
CA ALA A 40 -4.21 -2.63 9.95
C ALA A 40 -3.70 -1.70 11.06
N LEU A 41 -4.60 -1.04 11.80
CA LEU A 41 -4.24 -0.22 12.97
C LEU A 41 -3.69 -1.05 14.15
N ARG A 42 -4.17 -2.29 14.32
CA ARG A 42 -3.74 -3.21 15.39
C ARG A 42 -2.56 -4.11 15.01
N ALA A 43 -2.04 -3.99 13.79
CA ALA A 43 -0.97 -4.86 13.29
C ALA A 43 0.30 -4.75 14.17
N VAL A 44 0.80 -5.90 14.64
CA VAL A 44 2.04 -5.97 15.42
C VAL A 44 3.21 -5.45 14.58
N GLY A 45 3.99 -4.54 15.16
CA GLY A 45 5.13 -3.90 14.47
C GLY A 45 4.80 -2.54 13.84
N ASN A 46 3.51 -2.15 13.80
CA ASN A 46 3.09 -0.82 13.40
C ASN A 46 2.68 0.00 14.64
N THR A 47 2.87 1.32 14.61
CA THR A 47 2.47 2.22 15.70
C THR A 47 1.92 3.51 15.11
N ILE A 48 0.76 3.94 15.61
CA ILE A 48 0.12 5.20 15.22
C ILE A 48 0.70 6.33 16.07
N VAL A 49 1.19 7.38 15.41
CA VAL A 49 1.72 8.57 16.06
C VAL A 49 1.13 9.83 15.43
N VAL A 50 0.77 10.81 16.27
CA VAL A 50 0.41 12.15 15.80
C VAL A 50 1.68 12.92 15.53
N VAL A 51 1.84 13.44 14.32
CA VAL A 51 3.04 14.17 13.89
C VAL A 51 2.65 15.49 13.22
N PRO A 52 3.36 16.59 13.50
CA PRO A 52 3.22 17.82 12.73
C PRO A 52 3.49 17.56 11.23
N THR A 53 2.65 18.13 10.37
CA THR A 53 2.68 17.88 8.92
C THR A 53 4.04 18.20 8.31
N GLU A 54 4.71 19.24 8.79
CA GLU A 54 6.04 19.68 8.36
C GLU A 54 7.13 18.64 8.61
N LEU A 55 6.92 17.69 9.53
CA LEU A 55 7.88 16.63 9.86
C LEU A 55 7.67 15.34 9.05
N VAL A 56 6.54 15.20 8.34
CA VAL A 56 6.21 13.99 7.59
C VAL A 56 7.30 13.60 6.58
N PRO A 57 7.88 14.51 5.77
CA PRO A 57 8.93 14.14 4.81
C PRO A 57 10.17 13.53 5.46
N GLU A 58 10.59 14.04 6.62
CA GLU A 58 11.79 13.54 7.33
C GLU A 58 11.52 12.17 7.97
N ILE A 59 10.31 11.94 8.49
CA ILE A 59 9.89 10.64 9.02
C ILE A 59 9.88 9.58 7.91
N VAL A 60 9.30 9.89 6.74
CA VAL A 60 9.31 8.98 5.58
C VAL A 60 10.73 8.61 5.18
N LYS A 61 11.62 9.60 5.08
CA LYS A 61 13.04 9.38 4.75
C LYS A 61 13.75 8.51 5.79
N LEU A 62 13.43 8.66 7.08
CA LEU A 62 13.97 7.81 8.14
C LEU A 62 13.49 6.36 7.98
N ILE A 63 12.21 6.14 7.72
CA ILE A 63 11.61 4.81 7.55
C ILE A 63 12.20 4.11 6.32
N SER A 64 12.32 4.80 5.19
CA SER A 64 12.88 4.22 3.95
C SER A 64 14.32 3.73 4.11
N LYS A 65 15.10 4.30 5.03
CA LYS A 65 16.47 3.81 5.34
C LYS A 65 16.49 2.50 6.14
N LYS A 66 15.36 2.14 6.76
CA LYS A 66 15.23 0.99 7.66
C LYS A 66 14.46 -0.17 7.03
N GLN A 67 13.72 0.07 5.95
CA GLN A 67 13.02 -0.98 5.23
C GLN A 67 14.02 -1.79 4.37
N PRO A 68 13.99 -3.13 4.44
CA PRO A 68 14.75 -3.96 3.50
C PRO A 68 14.24 -3.73 2.07
N ALA A 69 15.15 -3.87 1.11
CA ALA A 69 14.86 -3.75 -0.33
C ALA A 69 13.98 -4.90 -0.82
#